data_AF-A0A258L945-F1
#
_entry.id   AF-A0A258L945-F1
#
_cell.length_a   1.000
_cell.length_b   1.000
_cell.length_c   1.000
_cell.angle_alpha   90.00
_cell.angle_beta   90.00
_cell.angle_gamma   90.00
#
_symmetry.space_group_name_H-M   'P 1'
#
loop_
_entity.id
_entity.type
_entity.pdbx_description
1 polymer ?
#
loop_
_entity_poly.entity_id
_entity_poly.type
_entity_poly.pdbx_seq_one_letter_code
_entity_poly.pdbx_strand_id
1 'polypeptide(L)'
;VEVLGFTTRAWKGGQSREQWVAAGKPANPGRLNDLRHIIYKAADTPWRRARKNLGLMLREGLLKENIDGEALLWAYRRLLGRPEHRRILMVISDGAPVDDSTLSVNSGNYLERHLRDVIRDIESRELVELIAIGIGHDVTRYYRRAVTIVDAEELGGTMMRKLTELFDEDEAEAWSRIAGQRAALIG
;
A
#
# COMPACT_ATOMS: atom_id res chain seq x y z
N VAL A 1 11.67 -3.95 9.85
CA VAL A 1 11.23 -3.43 8.53
C VAL A 1 11.01 -4.59 7.57
N GLU A 2 9.80 -4.71 7.03
CA GLU A 2 9.48 -5.63 5.94
C GLU A 2 9.41 -4.83 4.62
N VAL A 3 9.86 -5.42 3.50
CA VAL A 3 9.79 -4.81 2.16
C VAL A 3 9.00 -5.73 1.26
N LEU A 4 7.89 -5.22 0.75
CA LEU A 4 6.90 -5.96 -0.03
C LEU A 4 6.85 -5.40 -1.45
N GLY A 5 6.51 -6.26 -2.39
CA GLY A 5 6.14 -5.92 -3.75
C GLY A 5 4.84 -6.61 -4.14
N PHE A 6 4.16 -6.05 -5.12
CA PHE A 6 2.98 -6.63 -5.70
C PHE A 6 2.97 -6.39 -7.20
N THR A 7 2.22 -7.23 -7.90
CA THR A 7 1.97 -7.17 -9.34
C THR A 7 0.88 -8.22 -9.64
N THR A 8 0.47 -8.37 -10.88
CA THR A 8 -0.35 -9.51 -11.32
C THR A 8 0.53 -10.70 -11.75
N ARG A 9 -0.06 -11.91 -11.85
CA ARG A 9 0.70 -13.07 -12.37
C ARG A 9 0.88 -13.01 -13.88
N ALA A 10 -0.11 -12.46 -14.58
CA ALA A 10 -0.15 -12.35 -16.02
C ALA A 10 -0.71 -10.98 -16.42
N TRP A 11 -0.36 -10.56 -17.64
CA TRP A 11 -1.08 -9.49 -18.31
C TRP A 11 -2.48 -9.97 -18.69
N LYS A 12 -3.46 -9.08 -18.67
CA LYS A 12 -4.81 -9.31 -19.21
C LYS A 12 -5.54 -10.48 -18.54
N GLY A 13 -5.32 -10.66 -17.25
CA GLY A 13 -6.26 -11.37 -16.38
C GLY A 13 -5.97 -12.83 -16.02
N GLY A 14 -4.99 -13.47 -16.66
CA GLY A 14 -4.55 -14.82 -16.31
C GLY A 14 -5.69 -15.84 -16.16
N GLN A 15 -5.59 -16.71 -15.15
CA GLN A 15 -6.55 -17.79 -14.90
C GLN A 15 -7.91 -17.25 -14.46
N SER A 16 -7.93 -16.17 -13.67
CA SER A 16 -9.19 -15.51 -13.26
C SER A 16 -10.05 -15.14 -14.47
N ARG A 17 -9.43 -14.56 -15.51
CA ARG A 17 -10.11 -14.21 -16.76
C ARG A 17 -10.54 -15.43 -17.56
N GLU A 18 -9.67 -16.42 -17.70
CA GLU A 18 -9.96 -17.66 -18.42
C GLU A 18 -11.16 -18.40 -17.82
N GLN A 19 -11.19 -18.53 -16.48
CA GLN A 19 -12.29 -19.17 -15.76
C GLN A 19 -13.61 -18.43 -15.97
N TRP A 20 -13.60 -17.10 -15.91
CA TRP A 20 -14.78 -16.29 -16.17
C TRP A 20 -15.33 -16.47 -17.59
N VAL A 21 -14.44 -16.53 -18.60
CA VAL A 21 -14.83 -16.81 -19.99
C VAL A 21 -15.40 -18.21 -20.12
N ALA A 22 -14.74 -19.22 -19.54
CA ALA A 22 -15.19 -20.61 -19.57
C ALA A 22 -16.56 -20.80 -18.88
N ALA A 23 -16.85 -20.01 -17.84
CA ALA A 23 -18.12 -20.00 -17.14
C ALA A 23 -19.26 -19.27 -17.90
N GLY A 24 -19.05 -18.85 -19.15
CA GLY A 24 -20.06 -18.18 -19.96
C GLY A 24 -20.21 -16.69 -19.66
N LYS A 25 -19.17 -16.06 -19.09
CA LYS A 25 -19.11 -14.61 -18.82
C LYS A 25 -20.26 -14.10 -17.92
N PRO A 26 -20.46 -14.66 -16.72
CA PRO A 26 -21.49 -14.18 -15.80
C PRO A 26 -21.33 -12.68 -15.51
N ALA A 27 -22.45 -11.98 -15.35
CA ALA A 27 -22.48 -10.55 -15.07
C ALA A 27 -21.84 -10.21 -13.71
N ASN A 28 -21.33 -8.99 -13.59
CA ASN A 28 -20.66 -8.48 -12.37
C ASN A 28 -19.50 -9.37 -11.89
N PRO A 29 -18.50 -9.66 -12.75
CA PRO A 29 -17.40 -10.57 -12.39
C PRO A 29 -16.49 -10.07 -11.26
N GLY A 30 -16.51 -8.76 -11.00
CA GLY A 30 -15.52 -8.12 -10.15
C GLY A 30 -14.13 -8.21 -10.77
N ARG A 31 -13.10 -8.40 -9.92
CA ARG A 31 -11.69 -8.47 -10.34
C ARG A 31 -11.43 -9.72 -11.19
N LEU A 32 -10.73 -9.55 -12.31
CA LEU A 32 -10.42 -10.62 -13.27
C LEU A 32 -8.93 -10.77 -13.55
N ASN A 33 -8.06 -10.54 -12.56
CA ASN A 33 -6.65 -10.88 -12.67
C ASN A 33 -6.11 -11.54 -11.39
N ASP A 34 -5.16 -12.43 -11.60
CA ASP A 34 -4.47 -13.17 -10.56
C ASP A 34 -3.42 -12.29 -9.90
N LEU A 35 -3.38 -12.28 -8.57
CA LEU A 35 -2.41 -11.49 -7.82
C LEU A 35 -1.08 -12.23 -7.68
N ARG A 36 0.00 -11.44 -7.64
CA ARG A 36 1.34 -11.88 -7.29
C ARG A 36 1.93 -10.98 -6.23
N HIS A 37 2.07 -11.53 -5.03
CA HIS A 37 2.71 -10.87 -3.93
C HIS A 37 4.16 -11.32 -3.79
N ILE A 38 5.05 -10.39 -3.47
CA ILE A 38 6.50 -10.61 -3.39
C ILE A 38 6.97 -10.10 -2.04
N ILE A 39 7.67 -10.94 -1.28
CA ILE A 39 8.34 -10.52 -0.05
C ILE A 39 9.83 -10.38 -0.40
N TYR A 40 10.26 -9.15 -0.70
CA TYR A 40 11.67 -8.89 -0.97
C TYR A 40 12.50 -9.07 0.31
N LYS A 41 11.98 -8.61 1.44
CA LYS A 41 12.59 -8.75 2.76
C LYS A 41 11.50 -8.97 3.81
N ALA A 42 11.47 -10.13 4.46
CA ALA A 42 10.60 -10.33 5.64
C ALA A 42 11.06 -9.47 6.83
N ALA A 43 10.14 -9.17 7.74
CA ALA A 43 10.39 -8.31 8.91
C ALA A 43 11.67 -8.70 9.67
N ASP A 44 11.82 -9.99 9.99
CA ASP A 44 12.89 -10.54 10.83
C ASP A 44 14.17 -10.89 10.05
N THR A 45 14.16 -10.78 8.72
CA THR A 45 15.32 -11.10 7.87
C THR A 45 16.34 -9.96 7.91
N PRO A 46 17.63 -10.19 8.26
CA PRO A 46 18.64 -9.15 8.22
C PRO A 46 18.88 -8.62 6.79
N TRP A 47 19.15 -7.32 6.65
CA TRP A 47 19.40 -6.66 5.35
C TRP A 47 20.47 -7.35 4.50
N ARG A 48 21.55 -7.80 5.13
CA ARG A 48 22.64 -8.52 4.46
C ARG A 48 22.14 -9.75 3.67
N ARG A 49 21.11 -10.43 4.17
CA ARG A 49 20.51 -11.61 3.51
C ARG A 49 19.50 -11.22 2.43
N ALA A 50 18.81 -10.10 2.59
CA ALA A 50 17.79 -9.64 1.65
C ALA A 50 18.35 -8.82 0.46
N ARG A 51 19.61 -8.37 0.50
CA ARG A 51 20.19 -7.50 -0.54
C ARG A 51 20.06 -8.08 -1.96
N LYS A 52 20.23 -9.39 -2.13
CA LYS A 52 20.03 -10.06 -3.44
C LYS A 52 18.59 -10.02 -3.90
N ASN A 53 17.63 -10.13 -2.98
CA ASN A 53 16.20 -10.13 -3.30
C ASN A 53 15.72 -8.75 -3.73
N LEU A 54 16.25 -7.67 -3.15
CA LEU A 54 15.89 -6.30 -3.55
C LEU A 54 16.24 -6.03 -5.01
N GLY A 55 17.30 -6.63 -5.53
CA GLY A 55 17.65 -6.56 -6.95
C GLY A 55 16.59 -7.17 -7.87
N LEU A 56 15.67 -8.01 -7.37
CA LEU A 56 14.54 -8.51 -8.16
C LEU A 56 13.59 -7.39 -8.59
N MET A 57 13.54 -6.26 -7.87
CA MET A 57 12.74 -5.10 -8.27
C MET A 57 13.16 -4.55 -9.63
N LEU A 58 14.43 -4.76 -10.03
CA LEU A 58 14.99 -4.33 -11.31
C LEU A 58 14.85 -5.37 -12.42
N ARG A 59 14.24 -6.53 -12.13
CA ARG A 59 14.13 -7.61 -13.11
C ARG A 59 13.06 -7.25 -14.15
N GLU A 60 13.49 -7.15 -15.40
CA GLU A 60 12.59 -6.95 -16.54
C GLU A 60 11.49 -8.03 -16.60
N GLY A 61 10.28 -7.59 -16.93
CA GLY A 61 9.09 -8.46 -17.06
C GLY A 61 8.54 -9.00 -15.74
N LEU A 62 9.09 -8.62 -14.58
CA LEU A 62 8.53 -8.97 -13.28
C LEU A 62 7.19 -8.25 -13.06
N LEU A 63 7.21 -6.93 -13.20
CA LEU A 63 6.07 -6.03 -13.04
C LEU A 63 5.14 -6.10 -14.26
N LYS A 64 3.84 -6.03 -14.01
CA LYS A 64 2.77 -6.20 -14.99
C LYS A 64 1.68 -5.16 -14.71
N GLU A 65 0.52 -5.58 -14.23
CA GLU A 65 -0.61 -4.72 -13.89
C GLU A 65 -0.71 -4.54 -12.37
N ASN A 66 -1.44 -3.49 -11.95
CA ASN A 66 -1.49 -3.04 -10.57
C ASN A 66 -2.92 -3.05 -10.02
N ILE A 67 -3.11 -3.75 -8.91
CA ILE A 67 -4.39 -3.84 -8.18
C ILE A 67 -4.13 -3.42 -6.73
N ASP A 68 -3.83 -2.14 -6.56
CA ASP A 68 -3.30 -1.54 -5.34
C ASP A 68 -4.16 -1.81 -4.10
N GLY A 69 -5.49 -1.79 -4.23
CA GLY A 69 -6.39 -2.08 -3.10
C GLY A 69 -6.16 -3.48 -2.51
N GLU A 70 -5.92 -4.48 -3.35
CA GLU A 70 -5.62 -5.84 -2.91
C GLU A 70 -4.24 -5.95 -2.28
N ALA A 71 -3.26 -5.26 -2.87
CA ALA A 71 -1.90 -5.22 -2.35
C ALA A 71 -1.86 -4.55 -0.97
N LEU A 72 -2.62 -3.46 -0.80
CA LEU A 72 -2.71 -2.72 0.46
C LEU A 72 -3.36 -3.59 1.54
N LEU A 73 -4.46 -4.28 1.21
CA LEU A 73 -5.14 -5.20 2.12
C LEU A 73 -4.24 -6.37 2.52
N TRP A 74 -3.46 -6.91 1.58
CA TRP A 74 -2.49 -7.96 1.86
C TRP A 74 -1.39 -7.48 2.82
N ALA A 75 -0.77 -6.33 2.54
CA ALA A 75 0.25 -5.75 3.39
C ALA A 75 -0.29 -5.42 4.79
N TYR A 76 -1.48 -4.82 4.87
CA TYR A 76 -2.15 -4.48 6.12
C TYR A 76 -2.40 -5.73 6.98
N ARG A 77 -2.95 -6.81 6.41
CA ARG A 77 -3.18 -8.07 7.14
C ARG A 77 -1.90 -8.69 7.68
N ARG A 78 -0.80 -8.63 6.91
CA ARG A 78 0.51 -9.09 7.38
C ARG A 78 1.00 -8.27 8.56
N LEU A 79 0.87 -6.95 8.47
CA LEU A 79 1.29 -6.03 9.50
C LEU A 79 0.45 -6.16 10.78
N LEU A 80 -0.84 -6.46 10.69
CA LEU A 80 -1.67 -6.74 11.87
C LEU A 80 -1.24 -7.99 12.65
N GLY A 81 -0.65 -8.97 11.97
CA GLY A 81 -0.14 -10.19 12.60
C GLY A 81 1.19 -10.00 13.36
N ARG A 82 1.72 -8.78 13.40
CA ARG A 82 3.02 -8.46 14.00
C ARG A 82 2.89 -8.00 15.47
N PRO A 83 3.81 -8.41 16.36
CA PRO A 83 3.76 -8.04 17.78
C PRO A 83 4.14 -6.58 18.06
N GLU A 84 4.75 -5.89 17.10
CA GLU A 84 5.15 -4.49 17.22
C GLU A 84 3.94 -3.61 17.57
N HIS A 85 4.07 -2.80 18.63
CA HIS A 85 3.02 -1.91 19.13
C HIS A 85 2.67 -0.84 18.10
N ARG A 86 3.69 -0.17 17.56
CA ARG A 86 3.55 0.84 16.52
C ARG A 86 3.74 0.20 15.15
N ARG A 87 2.80 0.44 14.25
CA ARG A 87 2.70 -0.21 12.95
C ARG A 87 2.50 0.84 11.88
N ILE A 88 3.52 1.01 11.05
CA ILE A 88 3.50 1.96 9.93
C ILE A 88 3.47 1.16 8.63
N LEU A 89 2.51 1.47 7.77
CA LEU A 89 2.41 0.97 6.41
C LEU A 89 2.70 2.11 5.44
N MET A 90 3.86 2.05 4.78
CA MET A 90 4.26 3.03 3.77
C MET A 90 4.06 2.46 2.37
N VAL A 91 3.25 3.15 1.57
CA VAL A 91 3.02 2.85 0.16
C VAL A 91 3.94 3.72 -0.69
N ILE A 92 4.64 3.11 -1.65
CA ILE A 92 5.40 3.83 -2.67
C ILE A 92 4.80 3.41 -4.00
N SER A 93 4.24 4.36 -4.74
CA SER A 93 3.54 4.07 -6.00
C SER A 93 3.90 5.10 -7.06
N ASP A 94 4.07 4.64 -8.29
CA ASP A 94 4.33 5.43 -9.49
C ASP A 94 3.07 5.66 -10.34
N GLY A 95 1.89 5.22 -9.88
CA GLY A 95 0.68 5.31 -10.69
C GLY A 95 -0.64 5.05 -9.96
N ALA A 96 -1.70 4.98 -10.76
CA ALA A 96 -3.04 4.61 -10.33
C ALA A 96 -3.26 3.09 -10.51
N PRO A 97 -4.26 2.50 -9.83
CA PRO A 97 -4.57 1.08 -10.02
C PRO A 97 -5.15 0.85 -11.43
N VAL A 98 -4.48 0.00 -12.21
CA VAL A 98 -4.85 -0.31 -13.60
C VAL A 98 -4.66 -1.81 -13.86
N ASP A 99 -5.75 -2.44 -14.29
CA ASP A 99 -5.81 -3.80 -14.80
C ASP A 99 -6.84 -3.88 -15.93
N ASP A 100 -6.38 -4.11 -17.16
CA ASP A 100 -7.18 -4.09 -18.39
C ASP A 100 -8.32 -5.10 -18.34
N SER A 101 -8.02 -6.30 -17.84
CA SER A 101 -8.99 -7.40 -17.76
C SER A 101 -10.18 -7.02 -16.90
N THR A 102 -9.91 -6.51 -15.69
CA THR A 102 -10.93 -6.04 -14.76
C THR A 102 -11.67 -4.83 -15.31
N LEU A 103 -10.97 -3.82 -15.82
CA LEU A 103 -11.59 -2.57 -16.27
C LEU A 103 -12.40 -2.73 -17.56
N SER A 104 -12.09 -3.71 -18.41
CA SER A 104 -12.84 -3.95 -19.67
C SER A 104 -14.29 -4.42 -19.49
N VAL A 105 -14.63 -4.95 -18.31
CA VAL A 105 -15.95 -5.55 -18.04
C VAL A 105 -16.60 -5.06 -16.74
N ASN A 106 -16.01 -4.04 -16.10
CA ASN A 106 -16.56 -3.36 -14.94
C ASN A 106 -16.64 -1.85 -15.23
N SER A 107 -17.21 -1.08 -14.31
CA SER A 107 -17.15 0.38 -14.37
C SER A 107 -15.70 0.87 -14.42
N GLY A 108 -15.39 1.91 -15.19
CA GLY A 108 -14.01 2.43 -15.34
C GLY A 108 -13.33 2.88 -14.03
N ASN A 109 -14.10 3.16 -12.98
CA ASN A 109 -13.58 3.49 -11.65
C ASN A 109 -13.61 2.32 -10.65
N TYR A 110 -13.76 1.07 -11.12
CA TYR A 110 -13.92 -0.09 -10.25
C TYR A 110 -12.73 -0.27 -9.30
N LEU A 111 -11.50 -0.25 -9.85
CA LEU A 111 -10.28 -0.42 -9.06
C LEU A 111 -9.98 0.80 -8.18
N GLU A 112 -10.27 2.01 -8.67
CA GLU A 112 -10.10 3.23 -7.88
C GLU A 112 -11.03 3.26 -6.68
N ARG A 113 -12.33 2.93 -6.88
CA ARG A 113 -13.30 2.82 -5.78
C ARG A 113 -12.85 1.78 -4.77
N HIS A 114 -12.40 0.61 -5.23
CA HIS A 114 -11.86 -0.42 -4.34
C HIS A 114 -10.66 0.08 -3.53
N LEU A 115 -9.70 0.77 -4.15
CA LEU A 115 -8.57 1.35 -3.44
C LEU A 115 -9.02 2.36 -2.37
N ARG A 116 -9.95 3.26 -2.70
CA ARG A 116 -10.50 4.24 -1.75
C ARG A 116 -11.21 3.57 -0.57
N ASP A 117 -11.97 2.50 -0.84
CA ASP A 117 -12.67 1.73 0.20
C ASP A 117 -11.69 1.07 1.16
N VAL A 118 -10.62 0.46 0.64
CA VAL A 118 -9.57 -0.17 1.46
C VAL A 118 -8.80 0.86 2.28
N ILE A 119 -8.41 1.99 1.68
CA ILE A 119 -7.71 3.07 2.41
C ILE A 119 -8.57 3.57 3.56
N ARG A 120 -9.85 3.88 3.28
CA ARG A 120 -10.80 4.35 4.29
C ARG A 120 -11.02 3.33 5.41
N ASP A 121 -11.15 2.05 5.09
CA ASP A 121 -11.28 1.00 6.11
C ASP A 121 -10.04 0.94 7.00
N ILE A 122 -8.83 0.96 6.42
CA ILE A 122 -7.58 0.94 7.18
C ILE A 122 -7.45 2.19 8.07
N GLU A 123 -7.65 3.38 7.51
CA GLU A 123 -7.52 4.64 8.25
C GLU A 123 -8.56 4.76 9.37
N SER A 124 -9.78 4.27 9.16
CA SER A 124 -10.87 4.33 10.16
C SER A 124 -10.65 3.45 11.39
N ARG A 125 -9.79 2.43 11.28
CA ARG A 125 -9.51 1.48 12.38
C ARG A 125 -8.43 1.99 13.32
N GLU A 126 -7.59 2.93 12.87
CA GLU A 126 -6.48 3.52 13.64
C GLU A 126 -5.50 2.48 14.22
N LEU A 127 -5.45 1.26 13.66
CA LEU A 127 -4.55 0.18 14.09
C LEU A 127 -3.18 0.25 13.41
N VAL A 128 -3.09 0.98 12.29
CA VAL A 128 -1.90 1.12 11.46
C VAL A 128 -1.86 2.54 10.92
N GLU A 129 -0.70 3.18 11.02
CA GLU A 129 -0.43 4.46 10.41
C GLU A 129 -0.12 4.25 8.92
N LEU A 130 -0.98 4.78 8.06
CA LEU A 130 -0.85 4.67 6.62
C LEU A 130 -0.24 5.95 6.04
N ILE A 131 0.87 5.81 5.29
CA ILE A 131 1.50 6.92 4.54
C ILE A 131 1.67 6.49 3.08
N ALA A 132 1.58 7.44 2.14
CA ALA A 132 1.95 7.21 0.75
C ALA A 132 3.00 8.19 0.22
N ILE A 133 3.87 7.70 -0.66
CA ILE A 133 4.77 8.49 -1.50
C ILE A 133 4.44 8.17 -2.95
N GLY A 134 4.00 9.18 -3.70
CA GLY A 134 3.75 9.11 -5.13
C GLY A 134 4.99 9.54 -5.90
N ILE A 135 5.44 8.78 -6.90
CA ILE A 135 6.56 9.16 -7.77
C ILE A 135 5.99 9.53 -9.13
N GLY A 136 6.09 10.80 -9.53
CA GLY A 136 5.51 11.31 -10.78
C GLY A 136 3.98 11.26 -10.85
N HIS A 137 3.30 10.83 -9.76
CA HIS A 137 1.87 10.63 -9.71
C HIS A 137 1.27 11.13 -8.40
N ASP A 138 0.16 11.88 -8.49
CA ASP A 138 -0.49 12.45 -7.32
C ASP A 138 -1.31 11.41 -6.54
N VAL A 139 -0.75 10.96 -5.42
CA VAL A 139 -1.38 10.03 -4.49
C VAL A 139 -2.12 10.73 -3.34
N THR A 140 -2.02 12.06 -3.22
CA THR A 140 -2.68 12.84 -2.15
C THR A 140 -4.19 12.81 -2.26
N ARG A 141 -4.72 12.55 -3.47
CA ARG A 141 -6.14 12.33 -3.72
C ARG A 141 -6.71 11.06 -3.07
N TYR A 142 -5.87 10.17 -2.55
CA TYR A 142 -6.25 8.89 -1.97
C TYR A 142 -5.94 8.79 -0.48
N TYR A 143 -4.73 9.20 -0.09
CA TYR A 143 -4.20 8.98 1.25
C TYR A 143 -4.15 10.28 2.04
N ARG A 144 -4.61 10.26 3.30
CA ARG A 144 -4.59 11.44 4.17
C ARG A 144 -3.17 11.94 4.42
N ARG A 145 -2.23 11.02 4.64
CA ARG A 145 -0.80 11.31 4.86
C ARG A 145 -0.03 10.92 3.60
N ALA A 146 0.25 11.90 2.74
CA ALA A 146 0.90 11.64 1.47
C ALA A 146 1.86 12.75 1.03
N VAL A 147 2.78 12.40 0.14
CA VAL A 147 3.63 13.34 -0.59
C VAL A 147 3.87 12.81 -2.00
N THR A 148 3.95 13.72 -2.95
CA THR A 148 4.31 13.40 -4.33
C THR A 148 5.69 13.98 -4.62
N ILE A 149 6.58 13.15 -5.12
CA ILE A 149 7.92 13.53 -5.60
C ILE A 149 7.96 13.41 -7.11
N VAL A 150 8.88 14.15 -7.75
CA VAL A 150 9.02 14.12 -9.21
C VAL A 150 9.86 12.93 -9.64
N ASP A 151 10.98 12.69 -8.95
CA ASP A 151 11.95 11.63 -9.27
C ASP A 151 12.13 10.65 -8.09
N ALA A 152 12.41 9.38 -8.41
CA ALA A 152 12.81 8.35 -7.46
C ALA A 152 14.12 8.69 -6.70
N GLU A 153 15.00 9.53 -7.22
CA GLU A 153 16.19 10.01 -6.52
C GLU A 153 15.85 10.72 -5.19
N GLU A 154 14.70 11.38 -5.12
CA GLU A 154 14.21 12.07 -3.91
C GLU A 154 13.59 11.12 -2.88
N LEU A 155 13.36 9.85 -3.24
CA LEU A 155 12.61 8.90 -2.43
C LEU A 155 13.24 8.69 -1.06
N GLY A 156 14.55 8.46 -1.00
CA GLY A 156 15.24 8.18 0.25
C GLY A 156 15.12 9.31 1.27
N GLY A 157 15.35 10.55 0.83
CA GLY A 157 15.19 11.73 1.69
C GLY A 157 13.75 11.96 2.13
N THR A 158 12.80 11.75 1.21
CA THR A 158 11.37 11.93 1.47
C THR A 158 10.82 10.89 2.45
N MET A 159 11.24 9.62 2.32
CA MET A 159 10.90 8.57 3.28
C MET A 159 11.36 8.93 4.69
N MET A 160 12.60 9.40 4.84
CA MET A 160 13.13 9.79 6.15
C MET A 160 12.35 10.96 6.75
N ARG A 161 12.07 12.01 5.96
CA ARG A 161 11.27 13.17 6.43
C ARG A 161 9.88 12.74 6.89
N LYS A 162 9.17 11.92 6.10
CA LYS A 162 7.81 11.47 6.46
C LYS A 162 7.78 10.61 7.71
N LEU A 163 8.81 9.78 7.91
CA LEU A 163 8.96 9.04 9.16
C LEU A 163 9.21 9.98 10.33
N THR A 164 10.08 10.98 10.18
CA THR A 164 10.32 11.99 11.23
C THR A 164 9.04 12.76 11.59
N GLU A 165 8.29 13.26 10.59
CA GLU A 165 7.01 13.95 10.82
C GLU A 165 6.03 13.09 11.63
N LEU A 166 5.95 11.79 11.34
CA LEU A 166 5.13 10.86 12.11
C LEU A 166 5.58 10.69 13.57
N PHE A 167 6.88 10.74 13.85
CA PHE A 167 7.38 10.66 15.22
C PHE A 167 7.12 11.97 15.98
N ASP A 168 7.29 13.12 15.33
CA ASP A 168 7.11 14.43 15.95
C ASP A 168 5.62 14.71 16.29
N GLU A 169 4.68 14.34 15.41
CA GLU A 169 3.24 14.49 15.67
C GLU A 169 2.79 13.67 16.89
N ASP A 170 3.28 12.43 17.03
CA ASP A 170 2.97 11.57 18.18
C ASP A 170 3.47 12.17 19.49
N GLU A 171 4.67 12.75 19.49
CA GLU A 171 5.23 13.43 20.66
C GLU A 171 4.35 14.61 21.05
N ALA A 172 3.93 15.44 20.08
CA ALA A 172 3.05 16.56 20.31
C ALA A 172 1.68 16.13 20.88
N GLU A 173 1.08 15.07 20.35
CA GLU A 173 -0.17 14.51 20.86
C GLU A 173 -0.03 13.93 22.28
N ALA A 174 1.08 13.23 22.56
CA ALA A 174 1.39 12.73 23.89
C ALA A 174 1.55 13.88 24.90
N TRP A 175 2.28 14.93 24.53
CA TRP A 175 2.46 16.13 25.35
C TRP A 175 1.13 16.84 25.62
N SER A 176 0.28 17.00 24.60
CA SER A 176 -1.04 17.61 24.74
C SER A 176 -1.93 16.85 25.73
N ARG A 177 -1.95 15.51 25.66
CA ARG A 177 -2.69 14.66 26.60
C ARG A 177 -2.20 14.82 28.05
N ILE A 178 -0.90 14.84 28.26
CA ILE A 178 -0.29 15.01 29.60
C ILE A 178 -0.61 16.40 30.17
N ALA A 179 -0.50 17.45 29.35
CA ALA A 179 -0.80 18.82 29.76
C ALA A 179 -2.28 18.99 30.14
N GLY A 180 -3.20 18.41 29.36
CA GLY A 180 -4.64 18.42 29.65
C GLY A 180 -5.01 17.69 30.94
N GLN A 181 -4.41 16.53 31.22
CA GLN A 181 -4.63 15.79 32.47
C GLN A 181 -4.10 16.54 33.70
N ARG A 182 -2.94 17.20 33.58
CA ARG A 182 -2.39 18.05 34.66
C ARG A 182 -3.28 19.25 34.95
N ALA A 183 -3.83 19.90 33.92
CA ALA A 183 -4.76 21.01 34.10
C ALA A 183 -6.04 20.58 34.82
N ALA A 184 -6.56 19.39 34.53
CA ALA A 184 -7.77 18.84 35.15
C ALA A 184 -7.59 18.35 36.60
N LEU A 185 -6.35 18.14 37.06
CA LEU A 185 -6.02 17.74 38.44
C LEU A 185 -5.78 18.93 39.39
N ILE A 186 -5.63 20.13 38.83
CA ILE A 186 -5.29 21.36 39.58
C ILE A 186 -6.48 22.34 39.62
N GLY A 187 -7.55 22.09 38.86
CA GLY A 187 -8.82 22.82 38.91
C GLY A 187 -9.91 22.05 39.65
#